data_AF-A0A257UMR2-F1
#
_entry.id   AF-A0A257UMR2-F1
#
_cell.length_a   1.000
_cell.length_b   1.000
_cell.length_c   1.000
_cell.angle_alpha   90.00
_cell.angle_beta   90.00
_cell.angle_gamma   90.00
#
_symmetry.space_group_name_H-M   'P 1'
#
loop_
_entity.id
_entity.type
_entity.pdbx_description
1 polymer ?
#
loop_
_entity_poly.entity_id
_entity_poly.type
_entity_poly.pdbx_seq_one_letter_code
_entity_poly.pdbx_strand_id
1 'polypeptide(L)'
;MARDEDQRISDVVTREQSQLRNFIRRRVPDPRDAEDILQDVFYELVEANHLLMPIDHVTGWLFRVARNRITDLFRKKRPENFTDVLVANDDDELMRFEDLL
;
A
#
# COMPACT_ATOMS: atom_id res chain seq x y z
N MET A 1 -19.98 -10.31 16.43
CA MET A 1 -18.63 -10.85 16.16
C MET A 1 -18.20 -10.50 14.74
N ALA A 2 -18.67 -11.15 13.66
CA ALA A 2 -18.24 -10.77 12.29
C ALA A 2 -18.61 -9.32 11.89
N ARG A 3 -19.85 -8.89 12.16
CA ARG A 3 -20.31 -7.51 11.86
C ARG A 3 -19.59 -6.40 12.62
N ASP A 4 -19.03 -6.71 13.79
CA ASP A 4 -18.35 -5.71 14.62
C ASP A 4 -16.92 -5.46 14.11
N GLU A 5 -16.28 -6.49 13.54
CA GLU A 5 -14.97 -6.40 12.89
C GLU A 5 -15.07 -5.64 11.56
N ASP A 6 -16.10 -5.96 10.75
CA ASP A 6 -16.38 -5.25 9.49
C ASP A 6 -16.58 -3.74 9.72
N GLN A 7 -17.29 -3.37 10.78
CA GLN A 7 -17.52 -1.96 11.14
C GLN A 7 -16.21 -1.27 11.56
N ARG A 8 -15.39 -1.92 12.41
CA ARG A 8 -14.10 -1.36 12.84
C ARG A 8 -13.17 -1.12 11.66
N ILE A 9 -13.11 -2.06 10.73
CA ILE A 9 -12.29 -1.94 9.52
C ILE A 9 -12.82 -0.82 8.62
N SER A 10 -14.13 -0.75 8.41
CA SER A 10 -14.76 0.33 7.65
C SER A 10 -14.44 1.72 8.22
N ASP A 11 -14.43 1.86 9.55
CA ASP A 11 -14.12 3.12 10.23
C ASP A 11 -12.64 3.50 10.03
N VAL A 12 -11.72 2.53 10.11
CA VAL A 12 -10.30 2.75 9.83
C VAL A 12 -10.10 3.12 8.35
N VAL A 13 -10.72 2.39 7.42
CA VAL A 13 -10.65 2.70 5.99
C VAL A 13 -11.10 4.13 5.72
N THR A 14 -12.25 4.52 6.25
CA THR A 14 -12.81 5.87 6.05
C THR A 14 -11.85 6.95 6.56
N ARG A 15 -11.19 6.70 7.70
CA ARG A 15 -10.24 7.65 8.30
C ARG A 15 -8.92 7.74 7.52
N GLU A 16 -8.38 6.59 7.10
CA GLU A 16 -7.04 6.53 6.50
C GLU A 16 -7.06 6.71 4.97
N GLN A 17 -8.20 6.54 4.30
CA GLN A 17 -8.31 6.57 2.83
C GLN A 17 -7.69 7.83 2.21
N SER A 18 -7.96 9.01 2.76
CA SER A 18 -7.41 10.27 2.23
C SER A 18 -5.88 10.32 2.36
N GLN A 19 -5.34 9.89 3.51
CA GLN A 19 -3.90 9.86 3.76
C GLN A 19 -3.20 8.83 2.87
N LEU A 20 -3.75 7.61 2.79
CA LEU A 20 -3.26 6.53 1.95
C LEU A 20 -3.25 6.91 0.47
N ARG A 21 -4.35 7.52 -0.01
CA ARG A 21 -4.44 8.01 -1.39
C ARG A 21 -3.39 9.07 -1.68
N ASN A 22 -3.18 10.03 -0.77
CA ASN A 22 -2.16 11.06 -0.93
C ASN A 22 -0.75 10.47 -0.92
N PHE A 23 -0.49 9.50 -0.05
CA PHE A 23 0.76 8.73 0.00
C PHE A 23 1.07 8.06 -1.34
N ILE A 24 0.09 7.37 -1.93
CA ILE A 24 0.25 6.68 -3.22
C ILE A 24 0.47 7.70 -4.33
N ARG A 25 -0.35 8.75 -4.41
CA ARG A 25 -0.26 9.78 -5.46
C ARG A 25 1.04 10.58 -5.47
N ARG A 26 1.70 10.72 -4.32
CA ARG A 26 3.04 11.36 -4.24
C ARG A 26 4.13 10.51 -4.89
N ARG A 27 3.92 9.19 -4.98
CA ARG A 27 4.89 8.20 -5.46
C ARG A 27 4.58 7.68 -6.85
N VAL A 28 3.30 7.68 -7.24
CA VAL A 28 2.80 7.13 -8.50
C VAL A 28 2.27 8.29 -9.35
N PRO A 29 3.01 8.74 -10.38
CA PRO A 29 2.63 9.90 -11.17
C PRO A 29 1.37 9.69 -12.02
N ASP A 30 1.14 8.46 -12.49
CA ASP A 30 -0.05 8.13 -13.27
C ASP A 30 -1.25 8.01 -12.30
N PRO A 31 -2.30 8.83 -12.48
CA PRO A 31 -3.45 8.81 -11.59
C PRO A 31 -4.26 7.50 -11.68
N ARG A 32 -4.19 6.76 -12.80
CA ARG A 32 -4.88 5.48 -12.97
C ARG A 32 -4.17 4.39 -12.17
N ASP A 33 -2.85 4.29 -12.33
CA ASP A 33 -2.05 3.35 -11.53
C ASP A 33 -2.18 3.62 -10.03
N ALA A 34 -2.24 4.90 -9.64
CA ALA A 34 -2.42 5.27 -8.24
C ALA A 34 -3.79 4.82 -7.69
N GLU A 35 -4.83 4.90 -8.50
CA GLU A 35 -6.18 4.45 -8.14
C GLU A 35 -6.26 2.92 -8.12
N ASP A 36 -5.63 2.24 -9.08
CA ASP A 36 -5.54 0.78 -9.12
C ASP A 36 -4.83 0.24 -7.87
N ILE A 37 -3.71 0.84 -7.48
CA ILE A 37 -3.00 0.46 -6.24
C ILE A 37 -3.87 0.70 -5.01
N LEU A 38 -4.59 1.81 -4.94
CA LEU A 38 -5.47 2.10 -3.81
C LEU A 38 -6.58 1.04 -3.69
N GLN A 39 -7.15 0.62 -4.82
CA GLN A 39 -8.16 -0.45 -4.87
C GLN A 39 -7.57 -1.79 -4.45
N ASP A 40 -6.39 -2.18 -4.95
CA ASP A 40 -5.71 -3.41 -4.58
C ASP A 40 -5.45 -3.50 -3.07
N VAL A 41 -5.03 -2.38 -2.46
CA VAL A 41 -4.77 -2.32 -1.00
C VAL A 41 -6.04 -2.57 -0.20
N PHE A 42 -7.16 -1.96 -0.59
CA PHE A 42 -8.44 -2.20 0.09
C PHE A 42 -9.00 -3.59 -0.18
N TYR A 43 -8.79 -4.14 -1.37
CA TYR A 43 -9.13 -5.52 -1.67
C TYR A 43 -8.40 -6.49 -0.73
N GLU A 44 -7.08 -6.33 -0.57
CA GLU A 44 -6.32 -7.16 0.37
C GLU A 44 -6.81 -7.01 1.82
N LEU A 45 -7.26 -5.81 2.22
CA LEU A 45 -7.78 -5.59 3.57
C LEU A 45 -9.05 -6.42 3.81
N VAL A 46 -9.97 -6.39 2.84
CA VAL A 46 -11.22 -7.15 2.91
C VAL A 46 -10.94 -8.65 2.95
N GLU A 47 -10.01 -9.13 2.12
CA GLU A 47 -9.60 -10.53 2.10
C GLU A 47 -8.93 -10.95 3.43
N ALA A 48 -8.03 -10.12 3.98
CA ALA A 48 -7.38 -10.40 5.25
C ALA A 48 -8.36 -10.47 6.42
N ASN A 49 -9.38 -9.60 6.42
CA ASN A 49 -10.49 -9.64 7.36
C ASN A 49 -11.33 -10.92 7.19
N HIS A 50 -11.64 -11.31 5.95
CA HIS A 50 -12.40 -12.53 5.67
C HIS A 50 -11.67 -13.79 6.16
N LEU A 51 -10.34 -13.80 6.05
CA LEU A 51 -9.47 -14.88 6.54
C LEU A 51 -9.20 -14.82 8.05
N LEU A 52 -9.83 -13.89 8.79
CA LEU A 52 -9.66 -13.68 10.22
C LEU A 52 -8.19 -13.51 10.63
N MET A 53 -7.37 -12.92 9.76
CA MET A 53 -5.98 -12.64 10.09
C MET A 53 -5.91 -11.55 11.17
N PRO A 54 -5.19 -11.77 12.28
CA PRO A 54 -5.03 -10.74 13.29
C PRO A 54 -4.16 -9.63 12.73
N ILE A 55 -4.76 -8.46 12.46
CA ILE A 55 -4.04 -7.24 12.09
C ILE A 55 -4.00 -6.34 13.32
N ASP A 56 -2.93 -6.41 14.10
CA ASP A 56 -2.78 -5.61 15.32
C ASP A 56 -2.83 -4.09 15.02
N HIS A 57 -2.29 -3.67 13.87
CA HIS A 57 -2.20 -2.26 13.46
C HIS A 57 -2.59 -2.09 11.99
N VAL A 58 -3.90 -1.94 11.72
CA VAL A 58 -4.47 -1.83 10.37
C VAL A 58 -3.85 -0.70 9.56
N THR A 59 -3.63 0.48 10.15
CA THR A 59 -2.98 1.61 9.46
C THR A 59 -1.58 1.24 8.98
N GLY A 60 -0.71 0.70 9.85
CA GLY A 60 0.65 0.31 9.47
C GLY A 60 0.66 -0.79 8.40
N TRP A 61 -0.28 -1.73 8.50
CA TRP A 61 -0.46 -2.78 7.50
C TRP A 61 -0.86 -2.20 6.13
N LEU A 62 -1.82 -1.27 6.07
CA LEU A 62 -2.26 -0.64 4.81
C LEU A 62 -1.11 0.06 4.07
N PHE A 63 -0.31 0.84 4.79
CA PHE A 63 0.81 1.56 4.19
C PHE A 63 1.92 0.60 3.74
N ARG A 64 2.14 -0.51 4.45
CA ARG A 64 3.05 -1.57 4.02
C ARG A 64 2.60 -2.23 2.72
N VAL A 65 1.31 -2.60 2.62
CA VAL A 65 0.76 -3.19 1.39
C VAL A 65 0.87 -2.20 0.23
N ALA A 66 0.48 -0.94 0.44
CA ALA A 66 0.58 0.10 -0.59
C ALA A 66 2.02 0.27 -1.11
N ARG A 67 3.00 0.31 -0.21
CA ARG A 67 4.41 0.39 -0.57
C ARG A 67 4.86 -0.80 -1.41
N ASN A 68 4.47 -2.02 -1.04
CA ASN A 68 4.78 -3.22 -1.82
C ASN A 68 4.20 -3.14 -3.23
N ARG A 69 2.94 -2.71 -3.36
CA ARG A 69 2.26 -2.56 -4.66
C ARG A 69 2.93 -1.49 -5.54
N ILE A 70 3.38 -0.38 -4.95
CA ILE A 70 4.16 0.65 -5.65
C ILE A 70 5.49 0.08 -6.15
N THR A 71 6.22 -0.65 -5.32
CA THR A 71 7.47 -1.32 -5.71
C THR A 71 7.24 -2.30 -6.87
N ASP A 72 6.18 -3.11 -6.79
CA ASP A 72 5.83 -4.06 -7.85
C ASP A 72 5.49 -3.36 -9.17
N LEU A 73 4.75 -2.24 -9.13
CA LEU A 73 4.47 -1.43 -10.31
C LEU A 73 5.76 -0.96 -11.00
N PHE A 74 6.69 -0.38 -10.22
CA PHE A 74 7.95 0.11 -10.77
C PHE A 74 8.86 -1.01 -11.27
N ARG A 75 8.85 -2.16 -10.59
CA ARG A 75 9.57 -3.36 -11.05
C ARG A 75 9.05 -3.89 -12.37
N LYS A 76 7.72 -3.89 -12.59
CA LYS A 76 7.10 -4.36 -13.83
C LYS A 76 7.32 -3.43 -15.02
N LYS A 77 7.43 -2.11 -14.79
CA LYS A 77 7.59 -1.11 -15.85
C LYS A 77 9.02 -0.96 -16.41
N ARG A 78 10.03 -1.54 -15.76
CA ARG A 78 11.44 -1.47 -16.22
C ARG A 78 12.05 -2.87 -16.34
N PRO A 79 12.17 -3.43 -17.55
CA PRO A 79 12.82 -4.73 -17.76
C PRO A 79 14.34 -4.70 -17.60
N GLU A 80 14.98 -3.52 -17.52
CA GLU A 80 16.45 -3.41 -17.55
C GLU A 80 16.97 -2.59 -16.35
N ASN A 81 17.85 -3.24 -15.56
CA ASN A 81 18.61 -2.74 -14.41
C ASN A 81 17.82 -2.45 -13.10
N PHE A 82 17.66 -3.51 -12.31
CA PHE A 82 17.07 -3.56 -10.97
C PHE A 82 17.79 -2.69 -9.90
N THR A 83 19.04 -2.30 -10.14
CA THR A 83 19.88 -1.52 -9.20
C THR A 83 19.46 -0.04 -9.07
N ASP A 84 18.78 0.54 -10.07
CA ASP A 84 18.42 1.97 -10.08
C ASP A 84 16.93 2.21 -9.71
N VAL A 85 16.31 1.24 -9.04
CA VAL A 85 14.89 1.30 -8.65
C VAL A 85 14.75 2.22 -7.44
N LEU A 86 14.10 3.37 -7.61
CA LEU A 86 13.72 4.23 -6.48
C LEU A 86 12.48 3.66 -5.78
N VAL A 87 12.64 3.28 -4.52
CA VAL A 87 11.62 2.80 -3.61
C VAL A 87 11.57 3.72 -2.40
N ALA A 88 10.36 4.06 -1.95
CA ALA A 88 10.21 4.81 -0.72
C ALA A 88 10.80 3.99 0.45
N ASN A 89 11.65 4.57 1.29
CA ASN A 89 12.11 4.02 2.55
C ASN A 89 11.02 4.14 3.64
N ASP A 90 11.29 3.72 4.88
CA ASP A 90 10.33 3.82 5.99
C ASP A 90 10.00 5.28 6.34
N ASP A 91 10.88 6.21 5.98
CA ASP A 91 10.76 7.65 6.16
C ASP A 91 10.18 8.37 4.93
N ASP A 92 9.59 7.62 4.01
CA ASP A 92 8.94 8.15 2.82
C ASP A 92 9.86 8.84 1.78
N GLU A 93 11.17 8.61 1.88
CA GLU A 93 12.17 9.07 0.92
C GLU A 93 12.39 8.06 -0.18
N LEU A 94 12.40 8.51 -1.44
CA LEU A 94 12.75 7.67 -2.58
C LEU A 94 14.24 7.34 -2.54
N MET A 95 14.57 6.14 -2.05
CA MET A 95 15.93 5.59 -2.02
C MET A 95 16.08 4.52 -3.08
N ARG A 96 17.31 4.21 -3.50
CA ARG A 96 17.49 3.07 -4.38
C ARG A 96 17.20 1.79 -3.60
N PHE A 97 16.67 0.78 -4.29
CA PHE A 97 16.35 -0.50 -3.69
C PHE A 97 17.58 -1.18 -3.09
N GLU A 98 18.76 -0.97 -3.67
CA GLU A 98 20.04 -1.44 -3.11
C GLU A 98 20.35 -0.84 -1.73
N ASP A 99 19.84 0.35 -1.42
CA ASP A 99 20.07 1.04 -0.15
C ASP A 99 19.13 0.53 0.98
N LEU A 100 18.20 -0.38 0.68
CA LEU A 100 17.23 -0.96 1.64
C LEU A 100 17.56 -2.39 2.08
N LEU A 101 18.65 -3.00 1.58
CA LEU A 101 19.13 -4.34 1.93
C LEU A 101 20.27 -4.31 2.95
#